data_AF-A0A4Q4U205-F1
#
_entry.id   AF-A0A4Q4U205-F1
#
_cell.length_a   1.000
_cell.length_b   1.000
_cell.length_c   1.000
_cell.angle_alpha   90.00
_cell.angle_beta   90.00
_cell.angle_gamma   90.00
#
_symmetry.space_group_name_H-M   'P 1'
#
loop_
_entity.id
_entity.type
_entity.pdbx_description
1 polymer ?
#
loop_
_entity_poly.entity_id
_entity_poly.type
_entity_poly.pdbx_seq_one_letter_code
_entity_poly.pdbx_strand_id
1 'polypeptide(L)'
;MFRDIEILLPERSDHLGQSRSDLEDSTHDETPNGSREQRSAPQRQADPVPAVTQNGAGDGVANEYAEANKCQRHAETLPAREGLLWEERRFPTNIVDNPFTGDPRPELDEAWYRLPLNDNIRVSKDYLDELNLTSIYTKDGSEGIASLSVYHSLHCLKKVKRMLFKEHYHRGKSSEAMAREAKHVDHCIEYIRESLMCQPDLPMVTFRWINNTAQHEDKSEFYPTSFDVSMHMCANWEALNSWSGQRMFNLFQVDLLQRPKPEGRLPGSADE
;
A
#
# COMPACT_ATOMS: atom_id res chain seq x y z
N MET A 1 5.70 -9.39 -29.04
CA MET A 1 5.20 -10.41 -28.08
C MET A 1 4.43 -9.66 -27.01
N PHE A 2 3.21 -9.22 -27.32
CA PHE A 2 2.28 -8.61 -26.35
C PHE A 2 0.92 -9.21 -26.64
N ARG A 3 0.64 -10.33 -25.98
CA ARG A 3 -0.71 -10.85 -25.80
C ARG A 3 -0.82 -11.22 -24.33
N ASP A 4 -2.01 -10.94 -23.79
CA ASP A 4 -2.50 -11.32 -22.47
C ASP A 4 -2.53 -10.18 -21.44
N ILE A 5 -3.39 -9.19 -21.72
CA ILE A 5 -4.10 -8.47 -20.65
C ILE A 5 -5.43 -9.20 -20.47
N GLU A 6 -5.52 -10.05 -19.46
CA GLU A 6 -6.70 -10.86 -19.17
C GLU A 6 -7.88 -9.98 -18.73
N ILE A 7 -8.97 -10.14 -19.48
CA ILE A 7 -10.28 -9.54 -19.34
C ILE A 7 -11.03 -10.29 -18.23
N LEU A 8 -11.54 -9.58 -17.23
CA LEU A 8 -12.63 -10.05 -16.38
C LEU A 8 -13.59 -8.88 -16.13
N LEU A 9 -14.71 -8.89 -16.86
CA LEU A 9 -15.93 -8.16 -16.49
C LEU A 9 -16.75 -9.07 -15.56
N PRO A 10 -17.38 -8.57 -14.48
CA PRO A 10 -18.27 -9.39 -13.66
C PRO A 10 -19.64 -9.54 -14.33
N GLU A 11 -20.11 -10.79 -14.47
CA GLU A 11 -21.52 -11.07 -14.72
C GLU A 11 -22.34 -10.81 -13.44
N ARG A 12 -23.45 -10.08 -13.57
CA ARG A 12 -24.46 -9.90 -12.52
C ARG A 12 -25.16 -11.24 -12.23
N SER A 13 -25.32 -11.58 -10.96
CA SER A 13 -26.43 -12.43 -10.52
C SER A 13 -27.17 -11.80 -9.35
N ASP A 14 -28.42 -11.40 -9.61
CA ASP A 14 -29.42 -11.04 -8.61
C ASP A 14 -29.76 -12.25 -7.74
N HIS A 15 -29.74 -12.13 -6.41
CA HIS A 15 -30.63 -12.89 -5.53
C HIS A 15 -30.91 -12.16 -4.21
N LEU A 16 -32.19 -11.85 -4.03
CA LEU A 16 -32.85 -11.41 -2.80
C LEU A 16 -32.93 -12.57 -1.77
N GLY A 17 -32.74 -12.26 -0.48
CA GLY A 17 -33.08 -13.15 0.62
C GLY A 17 -32.82 -12.53 2.01
N GLN A 18 -33.90 -12.21 2.74
CA GLN A 18 -33.92 -11.61 4.09
C GLN A 18 -33.77 -12.64 5.23
N SER A 19 -33.22 -12.21 6.37
CA SER A 19 -33.66 -12.45 7.78
C SER A 19 -32.49 -12.16 8.75
N ARG A 20 -32.52 -11.16 9.66
CA ARG A 20 -32.96 -11.19 11.10
C ARG A 20 -32.46 -12.42 11.87
N SER A 21 -31.90 -12.41 13.07
CA SER A 21 -31.74 -11.50 14.24
C SER A 21 -30.59 -12.15 15.10
N ASP A 22 -29.87 -11.55 16.05
CA ASP A 22 -30.28 -11.05 17.37
C ASP A 22 -29.07 -10.37 18.06
N LEU A 23 -29.37 -9.31 18.81
CA LEU A 23 -28.50 -8.67 19.79
C LEU A 23 -28.38 -9.55 21.04
N GLU A 24 -27.18 -9.65 21.63
CA GLU A 24 -27.05 -9.65 23.10
C GLU A 24 -25.84 -8.83 23.58
N ASP A 25 -26.18 -7.95 24.51
CA ASP A 25 -25.42 -6.98 25.27
C ASP A 25 -24.82 -7.66 26.51
N SER A 26 -23.56 -7.34 26.85
CA SER A 26 -23.10 -7.50 28.23
C SER A 26 -21.97 -6.51 28.56
N THR A 27 -22.40 -5.39 29.11
CA THR A 27 -21.63 -4.50 29.98
C THR A 27 -21.02 -5.26 31.16
N HIS A 28 -19.73 -5.09 31.45
CA HIS A 28 -19.21 -5.17 32.82
C HIS A 28 -18.13 -4.09 33.06
N ASP A 29 -18.60 -3.08 33.79
CA ASP A 29 -17.84 -2.15 34.61
C ASP A 29 -17.28 -2.89 35.82
N GLU A 30 -16.00 -2.69 36.16
CA GLU A 30 -15.52 -2.71 37.54
C GLU A 30 -14.07 -2.21 37.63
N THR A 31 -13.90 -1.06 38.27
CA THR A 31 -12.64 -0.61 38.88
C THR A 31 -12.47 -1.27 40.25
N PRO A 32 -11.22 -1.47 40.72
CA PRO A 32 -10.92 -0.83 42.00
C PRO A 32 -9.52 -0.23 42.10
N ASN A 33 -9.53 0.91 42.76
CA ASN A 33 -8.42 1.69 43.30
C ASN A 33 -7.65 0.88 44.37
N GLY A 34 -6.31 0.90 44.32
CA GLY A 34 -5.46 0.17 45.26
C GLY A 34 -4.04 0.73 45.31
N SER A 35 -3.86 1.80 46.07
CA SER A 35 -2.58 2.42 46.42
C SER A 35 -1.66 1.45 47.18
N ARG A 36 -0.43 1.23 46.68
CA ARG A 36 0.65 0.62 47.47
C ARG A 36 2.01 1.27 47.20
N GLU A 37 2.66 1.58 48.31
CA GLU A 37 3.86 2.38 48.52
C GLU A 37 5.08 2.00 47.67
N GLN A 38 5.75 3.04 47.16
CA GLN A 38 7.07 3.00 46.54
C GLN A 38 8.14 2.66 47.59
N ARG A 39 8.95 1.62 47.35
CA ARG A 39 10.22 1.41 48.05
C ARG A 39 11.37 1.75 47.12
N SER A 40 12.14 2.77 47.48
CA SER A 40 13.31 3.26 46.76
C SER A 40 14.46 2.25 46.80
N ALA A 41 14.95 1.84 45.62
CA ALA A 41 16.20 1.09 45.49
C ALA A 41 17.41 2.06 45.42
N PRO A 42 18.60 1.67 45.90
CA PRO A 42 19.75 2.56 45.95
C PRO A 42 20.34 2.83 44.56
N GLN A 43 20.52 4.12 44.23
CA GLN A 43 21.21 4.59 43.03
C GLN A 43 22.70 4.20 43.10
N ARG A 44 23.15 3.36 42.17
CA ARG A 44 24.58 3.24 41.85
C ARG A 44 24.94 4.42 40.94
N GLN A 45 25.88 5.26 41.37
CA GLN A 45 26.51 6.26 40.51
C GLN A 45 27.26 5.53 39.38
N ALA A 46 26.90 5.83 38.13
CA ALA A 46 27.67 5.41 36.98
C ALA A 46 28.85 6.40 36.81
N ASP A 47 30.05 5.87 36.66
CA ASP A 47 31.25 6.67 36.34
C ASP A 47 31.05 7.43 35.01
N PRO A 48 31.62 8.64 34.86
CA PRO A 48 31.49 9.41 33.62
C PRO A 48 32.24 8.73 32.48
N VAL A 49 31.51 8.43 31.40
CA VAL A 49 32.08 8.00 30.12
C VAL A 49 32.95 9.13 29.57
N PRO A 50 34.21 8.89 29.13
CA PRO A 50 35.04 9.94 28.57
C PRO A 50 34.43 10.47 27.28
N ALA A 51 34.39 11.80 27.16
CA ALA A 51 33.94 12.49 25.96
C ALA A 51 34.82 12.09 24.76
N VAL A 52 34.22 11.47 23.75
CA VAL A 52 34.85 11.33 22.43
C VAL A 52 34.96 12.73 21.84
N THR A 53 36.19 13.20 21.68
CA THR A 53 36.50 14.42 20.95
C THR A 53 36.12 14.21 19.48
N GLN A 54 35.09 14.91 19.01
CA GLN A 54 34.80 15.02 17.58
C GLN A 54 35.86 15.90 16.93
N ASN A 55 37.00 15.32 16.59
CA ASN A 55 37.95 15.94 15.66
C ASN A 55 37.71 15.34 14.27
N GLY A 56 37.02 16.09 13.41
CA GLY A 56 36.97 15.85 11.96
C GLY A 56 35.61 15.47 11.39
N ALA A 57 34.65 16.40 11.38
CA ALA A 57 33.47 16.35 10.50
C ALA A 57 33.41 17.64 9.67
N GLY A 58 34.41 17.81 8.79
CA GLY A 58 34.38 18.83 7.74
C GLY A 58 34.03 18.17 6.41
N ASP A 59 33.12 18.78 5.67
CA ASP A 59 32.79 18.52 4.26
C ASP A 59 31.88 17.33 3.91
N GLY A 60 31.97 16.18 4.59
CA GLY A 60 31.15 14.99 4.24
C GLY A 60 29.67 15.09 4.61
N VAL A 61 29.37 15.61 5.80
CA VAL A 61 28.01 15.65 6.37
C VAL A 61 27.16 16.77 5.76
N ALA A 62 27.79 17.90 5.39
CA ALA A 62 27.09 19.02 4.75
C ALA A 62 26.51 18.64 3.37
N ASN A 63 27.19 17.75 2.64
CA ASN A 63 26.74 17.27 1.33
C ASN A 63 25.51 16.35 1.45
N GLU A 64 25.46 15.53 2.50
CA GLU A 64 24.34 14.62 2.78
C GLU A 64 23.05 15.39 3.16
N TYR A 65 23.18 16.44 3.99
CA TYR A 65 22.06 17.34 4.28
C TYR A 65 21.61 18.17 3.06
N ALA A 66 22.54 18.57 2.18
CA ALA A 66 22.20 19.30 0.96
C ALA A 66 21.41 18.44 -0.05
N GLU A 67 21.78 17.17 -0.21
CA GLU A 67 21.02 16.21 -1.03
C GLU A 67 19.68 15.82 -0.38
N ALA A 68 19.61 15.66 0.96
CA ALA A 68 18.35 15.45 1.66
C ALA A 68 17.36 16.62 1.45
N ASN A 69 17.85 17.85 1.50
CA ASN A 69 17.05 19.06 1.23
C ASN A 69 16.62 19.17 -0.24
N LYS A 70 17.35 18.56 -1.18
CA LYS A 70 16.97 18.47 -2.59
C LYS A 70 15.79 17.51 -2.79
N CYS A 71 15.77 16.37 -2.09
CA CYS A 71 14.63 15.45 -2.07
C CYS A 71 13.35 16.12 -1.53
N GLN A 72 13.48 16.97 -0.49
CA GLN A 72 12.35 17.71 0.06
C GLN A 72 11.74 18.70 -0.94
N ARG A 73 12.56 19.40 -1.74
CA ARG A 73 12.07 20.33 -2.78
C ARG A 73 11.40 19.63 -3.97
N HIS A 74 11.90 18.47 -4.41
CA HIS A 74 11.22 17.69 -5.47
C HIS A 74 9.85 17.16 -5.01
N ALA A 75 9.66 16.99 -3.71
CA ALA A 75 8.38 16.58 -3.16
C ALA A 75 7.32 17.70 -3.27
N GLU A 76 7.71 18.98 -3.37
CA GLU A 76 6.80 20.13 -3.28
C GLU A 76 6.12 20.55 -4.60
N THR A 77 6.57 20.04 -5.76
CA THR A 77 6.14 20.55 -7.08
C THR A 77 5.31 19.59 -7.94
N LEU A 78 4.76 18.52 -7.38
CA LEU A 78 3.94 17.57 -8.15
C LEU A 78 2.47 18.04 -8.29
N PRO A 79 1.82 17.93 -9.47
CA PRO A 79 0.36 17.93 -9.59
C PRO A 79 -0.29 16.91 -8.65
N ALA A 80 0.42 15.82 -8.34
CA ALA A 80 0.02 14.78 -7.40
C ALA A 80 -0.27 15.28 -5.96
N ARG A 81 0.14 16.50 -5.59
CA ARG A 81 -0.18 17.10 -4.29
C ARG A 81 -1.48 17.90 -4.29
N GLU A 82 -2.02 18.32 -5.44
CA GLU A 82 -3.30 19.04 -5.49
C GLU A 82 -4.47 18.20 -4.94
N GLY A 83 -4.38 16.87 -5.07
CA GLY A 83 -5.34 15.92 -4.51
C GLY A 83 -4.98 15.36 -3.14
N LEU A 84 -3.79 15.67 -2.62
CA LEU A 84 -3.27 15.07 -1.40
C LEU A 84 -3.63 15.92 -0.19
N LEU A 85 -4.77 15.61 0.40
CA LEU A 85 -5.14 16.11 1.72
C LEU A 85 -4.66 15.11 2.78
N TRP A 86 -4.24 15.61 3.94
CA TRP A 86 -3.81 14.78 5.07
C TRP A 86 -4.87 14.80 6.16
N GLU A 87 -5.07 13.66 6.81
CA GLU A 87 -5.97 13.47 7.94
C GLU A 87 -5.31 12.59 9.01
N GLU A 88 -5.62 12.86 10.27
CA GLU A 88 -5.25 11.95 11.34
C GLU A 88 -6.35 10.93 11.57
N ARG A 89 -6.01 9.65 11.54
CA ARG A 89 -6.94 8.58 11.90
C ARG A 89 -6.23 7.34 12.44
N ARG A 90 -6.99 6.51 13.14
CA ARG A 90 -6.57 5.14 13.49
C ARG A 90 -6.74 4.24 12.27
N PHE A 91 -5.99 3.16 12.21
CA PHE A 91 -6.21 2.13 11.19
C PHE A 91 -7.42 1.25 11.56
N PRO A 92 -8.45 1.16 10.71
CA PRO A 92 -9.58 0.26 10.93
C PRO A 92 -9.18 -1.17 10.53
N THR A 93 -8.42 -1.86 11.38
CA THR A 93 -7.86 -3.19 11.10
C THR A 93 -8.80 -4.36 11.43
N ASN A 94 -10.07 -4.10 11.76
CA ASN A 94 -11.05 -5.15 11.97
C ASN A 94 -11.29 -5.93 10.66
N ILE A 95 -11.28 -7.25 10.77
CA ILE A 95 -11.48 -8.17 9.65
C ILE A 95 -12.92 -8.71 9.56
N VAL A 96 -13.73 -8.52 10.61
CA VAL A 96 -15.15 -8.83 10.62
C VAL A 96 -15.90 -7.75 9.82
N ASP A 97 -16.83 -8.16 8.96
CA ASP A 97 -17.60 -7.29 8.06
C ASP A 97 -16.75 -6.35 7.18
N ASN A 98 -15.55 -6.81 6.81
CA ASN A 98 -14.61 -6.03 6.01
C ASN A 98 -14.64 -6.47 4.53
N PRO A 99 -14.92 -5.57 3.58
CA PRO A 99 -15.06 -5.92 2.17
C PRO A 99 -13.74 -6.33 1.50
N PHE A 100 -12.58 -6.05 2.10
CA PHE A 100 -11.27 -6.35 1.49
C PHE A 100 -10.61 -7.64 2.00
N THR A 101 -11.12 -8.25 3.06
CA THR A 101 -10.51 -9.40 3.74
C THR A 101 -11.37 -10.67 3.66
N GLY A 102 -10.78 -11.81 4.00
CA GLY A 102 -11.44 -13.12 3.96
C GLY A 102 -11.44 -13.77 2.58
N ASP A 103 -12.29 -14.79 2.45
CA ASP A 103 -12.40 -15.67 1.27
C ASP A 103 -13.00 -14.95 0.04
N PRO A 104 -12.68 -15.44 -1.18
CA PRO A 104 -13.23 -14.90 -2.43
C PRO A 104 -14.76 -14.88 -2.42
N ARG A 105 -15.32 -13.71 -2.74
CA ARG A 105 -16.76 -13.47 -2.85
C ARG A 105 -17.02 -12.25 -3.73
N PRO A 106 -18.21 -12.13 -4.36
CA PRO A 106 -18.50 -11.04 -5.30
C PRO A 106 -18.26 -9.64 -4.73
N GLU A 107 -18.67 -9.41 -3.49
CA GLU A 107 -18.50 -8.12 -2.80
C GLU A 107 -17.02 -7.74 -2.63
N LEU A 108 -16.18 -8.73 -2.33
CA LEU A 108 -14.74 -8.55 -2.18
C LEU A 108 -14.07 -8.28 -3.52
N ASP A 109 -14.48 -9.01 -4.55
CA ASP A 109 -13.96 -8.81 -5.90
C ASP A 109 -14.33 -7.42 -6.42
N GLU A 110 -15.54 -6.94 -6.14
CA GLU A 110 -15.98 -5.60 -6.51
C GLU A 110 -15.20 -4.52 -5.75
N ALA A 111 -14.96 -4.71 -4.45
CA ALA A 111 -14.17 -3.77 -3.65
C ALA A 111 -12.73 -3.65 -4.19
N TRP A 112 -12.06 -4.78 -4.44
CA TRP A 112 -10.73 -4.81 -5.04
C TRP A 112 -10.69 -4.43 -6.53
N TYR A 113 -11.82 -4.52 -7.24
CA TYR A 113 -11.95 -4.02 -8.60
C TYR A 113 -11.99 -2.50 -8.62
N ARG A 114 -12.81 -1.89 -7.74
CA ARG A 114 -13.00 -0.44 -7.68
C ARG A 114 -11.77 0.32 -7.16
N LEU A 115 -11.04 -0.26 -6.22
CA LEU A 115 -9.96 0.43 -5.50
C LEU A 115 -8.88 1.04 -6.42
N PRO A 116 -8.34 0.35 -7.44
CA PRO A 116 -7.35 0.91 -8.36
C PRO A 116 -7.94 1.43 -9.70
N LEU A 117 -9.25 1.73 -9.80
CA LEU A 117 -9.82 2.17 -11.08
C LEU A 117 -9.21 3.47 -11.61
N ASN A 118 -8.81 4.36 -10.70
CA ASN A 118 -8.23 5.65 -11.02
C ASN A 118 -6.69 5.62 -11.03
N ASP A 119 -6.10 4.45 -11.26
CA ASP A 119 -4.66 4.22 -11.27
C ASP A 119 -3.93 5.03 -12.35
N ASN A 120 -4.39 4.91 -13.59
CA ASN A 120 -3.75 5.52 -14.75
C ASN A 120 -4.32 6.92 -14.99
N ILE A 121 -3.47 7.94 -15.01
CA ILE A 121 -3.81 9.35 -15.21
C ILE A 121 -3.09 9.94 -16.42
N ARG A 122 -3.72 10.96 -17.01
CA ARG A 122 -3.06 11.87 -17.96
C ARG A 122 -2.17 12.84 -17.20
N VAL A 123 -0.97 13.05 -17.73
CA VAL A 123 0.04 13.97 -17.21
C VAL A 123 0.57 14.78 -18.38
N SER A 124 0.71 16.09 -18.25
CA SER A 124 1.23 16.91 -19.35
C SER A 124 2.63 16.46 -19.74
N LYS A 125 2.92 16.49 -21.05
CA LYS A 125 4.24 16.12 -21.56
C LYS A 125 5.35 16.98 -20.95
N ASP A 126 5.14 18.29 -20.87
CA ASP A 126 6.12 19.23 -20.30
C ASP A 126 6.52 18.83 -18.88
N TYR A 127 5.56 18.37 -18.08
CA TYR A 127 5.80 17.93 -16.72
C TYR A 127 6.62 16.62 -16.65
N LEU A 128 6.34 15.67 -17.55
CA LEU A 128 7.15 14.45 -17.65
C LEU A 128 8.58 14.77 -18.11
N ASP A 129 8.73 15.70 -19.05
CA ASP A 129 10.04 16.14 -19.54
C ASP A 129 10.85 16.84 -18.43
N GLU A 130 10.22 17.67 -17.59
CA GLU A 130 10.85 18.28 -16.41
C GLU A 130 11.41 17.24 -15.43
N LEU A 131 10.72 16.11 -15.29
CA LEU A 131 11.13 14.98 -14.45
C LEU A 131 12.07 13.99 -15.15
N ASN A 132 12.40 14.22 -16.43
CA ASN A 132 13.12 13.27 -17.30
C ASN A 132 12.45 11.88 -17.34
N LEU A 133 11.13 11.84 -17.32
CA LEU A 133 10.32 10.62 -17.42
C LEU A 133 9.80 10.44 -18.84
N THR A 134 9.82 9.20 -19.32
CA THR A 134 9.20 8.83 -20.61
C THR A 134 8.00 7.94 -20.33
N SER A 135 6.92 8.13 -21.10
CA SER A 135 5.77 7.25 -21.03
C SER A 135 5.17 6.95 -22.41
N ILE A 136 4.04 6.23 -22.42
CA ILE A 136 3.14 6.16 -23.55
C ILE A 136 2.37 7.48 -23.62
N TYR A 137 2.40 8.11 -24.79
CA TYR A 137 1.77 9.42 -25.02
C TYR A 137 0.42 9.30 -25.72
N THR A 138 -0.46 10.27 -25.49
CA THR A 138 -1.67 10.48 -26.28
C THR A 138 -1.32 10.73 -27.74
N LYS A 139 -2.26 10.44 -28.64
CA LYS A 139 -2.05 10.50 -30.10
C LYS A 139 -1.55 11.85 -30.60
N ASP A 140 -1.97 12.95 -29.97
CA ASP A 140 -1.52 14.31 -30.25
C ASP A 140 -0.18 14.66 -29.58
N GLY A 141 0.32 13.82 -28.67
CA GLY A 141 1.62 13.96 -28.00
C GLY A 141 1.64 14.97 -26.87
N SER A 142 0.50 15.50 -26.47
CA SER A 142 0.38 16.55 -25.46
C SER A 142 0.46 16.02 -24.03
N GLU A 143 0.05 14.76 -23.81
CA GLU A 143 -0.01 14.13 -22.50
C GLU A 143 0.63 12.75 -22.52
N GLY A 144 1.31 12.37 -21.45
CA GLY A 144 1.70 10.99 -21.17
C GLY A 144 0.72 10.33 -20.20
N ILE A 145 0.63 9.01 -20.26
CA ILE A 145 -0.15 8.22 -19.28
C ILE A 145 0.78 7.76 -18.17
N ALA A 146 0.48 8.02 -16.91
CA ALA A 146 1.28 7.56 -15.79
C ALA A 146 0.39 6.95 -14.71
N SER A 147 0.96 6.13 -13.83
CA SER A 147 0.31 5.61 -12.64
C SER A 147 0.87 6.31 -11.41
N LEU A 148 0.03 6.66 -10.44
CA LEU A 148 0.55 7.05 -9.13
C LEU A 148 1.09 5.79 -8.44
N SER A 149 2.30 5.87 -7.89
CA SER A 149 2.96 4.74 -7.22
C SER A 149 2.10 4.04 -6.17
N VAL A 150 1.24 4.78 -5.45
CA VAL A 150 0.30 4.20 -4.47
C VAL A 150 -0.72 3.26 -5.11
N TYR A 151 -1.25 3.58 -6.30
CA TYR A 151 -2.16 2.69 -7.02
C TYR A 151 -1.44 1.48 -7.58
N HIS A 152 -0.18 1.64 -8.02
CA HIS A 152 0.65 0.49 -8.38
C HIS A 152 0.88 -0.45 -7.19
N SER A 153 1.20 0.09 -6.00
CA SER A 153 1.29 -0.71 -4.75
C SER A 153 -0.02 -1.44 -4.44
N LEU A 154 -1.18 -0.80 -4.64
CA LEU A 154 -2.48 -1.45 -4.42
C LEU A 154 -2.79 -2.52 -5.47
N HIS A 155 -2.40 -2.31 -6.74
CA HIS A 155 -2.46 -3.33 -7.78
C HIS A 155 -1.59 -4.55 -7.42
N CYS A 156 -0.37 -4.30 -6.97
CA CYS A 156 0.56 -5.32 -6.49
C CYS A 156 -0.05 -6.10 -5.32
N LEU A 157 -0.64 -5.41 -4.33
CA LEU A 157 -1.27 -6.06 -3.17
C LEU A 157 -2.47 -6.93 -3.59
N LYS A 158 -3.28 -6.46 -4.54
CA LYS A 158 -4.37 -7.26 -5.14
C LYS A 158 -3.84 -8.53 -5.80
N LYS A 159 -2.72 -8.46 -6.53
CA LYS A 159 -2.09 -9.65 -7.15
C LYS A 159 -1.60 -10.65 -6.10
N VAL A 160 -0.94 -10.18 -5.04
CA VAL A 160 -0.54 -11.02 -3.90
C VAL A 160 -1.75 -11.72 -3.30
N LYS A 161 -2.84 -10.98 -3.03
CA LYS A 161 -4.08 -11.57 -2.51
C LYS A 161 -4.65 -12.66 -3.43
N ARG A 162 -4.70 -12.42 -4.74
CA ARG A 162 -5.18 -13.43 -5.70
C ARG A 162 -4.31 -14.68 -5.74
N MET A 163 -3.00 -14.53 -5.50
CA MET A 163 -2.08 -15.67 -5.41
C MET A 163 -2.31 -16.51 -4.15
N LEU A 164 -2.72 -15.91 -3.02
CA LEU A 164 -3.12 -16.66 -1.82
C LEU A 164 -4.32 -17.58 -2.09
N PHE A 165 -5.20 -17.18 -3.01
CA PHE A 165 -6.38 -17.95 -3.45
C PHE A 165 -6.24 -18.41 -4.91
N LYS A 166 -5.04 -18.86 -5.31
CA LYS A 166 -4.76 -19.22 -6.71
C LYS A 166 -5.67 -20.34 -7.25
N GLU A 167 -6.15 -21.21 -6.37
CA GLU A 167 -7.09 -22.30 -6.70
C GLU A 167 -8.45 -21.76 -7.18
N HIS A 168 -8.79 -20.53 -6.76
CA HIS A 168 -9.96 -19.79 -7.19
C HIS A 168 -9.64 -18.88 -8.39
N TYR A 169 -8.67 -17.96 -8.25
CA TYR A 169 -8.42 -16.91 -9.24
C TYR A 169 -7.59 -17.33 -10.45
N HIS A 170 -6.85 -18.44 -10.35
CA HIS A 170 -5.97 -18.93 -11.40
C HIS A 170 -6.35 -20.36 -11.83
N ARG A 171 -7.56 -20.79 -11.52
CA ARG A 171 -8.09 -22.09 -11.93
C ARG A 171 -8.01 -22.25 -13.45
N GLY A 172 -7.36 -23.32 -13.89
CA GLY A 172 -7.22 -23.63 -15.32
C GLY A 172 -6.07 -22.93 -16.04
N LYS A 173 -5.27 -22.10 -15.35
CA LYS A 173 -4.02 -21.57 -15.94
C LYS A 173 -2.99 -22.69 -16.12
N SER A 174 -2.20 -22.62 -17.20
CA SER A 174 -1.10 -23.56 -17.45
C SER A 174 0.04 -23.39 -16.44
N SER A 175 0.95 -24.37 -16.37
CA SER A 175 2.18 -24.29 -15.57
C SER A 175 3.02 -23.05 -15.92
N GLU A 176 3.14 -22.73 -17.20
CA GLU A 176 3.93 -21.59 -17.69
C GLU A 176 3.26 -20.27 -17.33
N ALA A 177 1.93 -20.20 -17.44
CA ALA A 177 1.17 -19.02 -17.01
C ALA A 177 1.29 -18.82 -15.49
N MET A 178 1.20 -19.88 -14.70
CA MET A 178 1.40 -19.83 -13.26
C MET A 178 2.83 -19.41 -12.87
N ALA A 179 3.84 -19.90 -13.59
CA ALA A 179 5.23 -19.50 -13.36
C ALA A 179 5.45 -18.00 -13.63
N ARG A 180 4.80 -17.44 -14.67
CA ARG A 180 4.82 -16.00 -14.94
C ARG A 180 4.14 -15.20 -13.84
N GLU A 181 2.97 -15.66 -13.37
CA GLU A 181 2.27 -14.98 -12.27
C GLU A 181 3.05 -15.03 -10.96
N ALA A 182 3.74 -16.14 -10.67
CA ALA A 182 4.61 -16.24 -9.50
C ALA A 182 5.74 -15.19 -9.54
N LYS A 183 6.47 -15.09 -10.67
CA LYS A 183 7.50 -14.04 -10.86
C LYS A 183 6.93 -12.63 -10.73
N HIS A 184 5.72 -12.40 -11.26
CA HIS A 184 5.05 -11.11 -11.13
C HIS A 184 4.73 -10.81 -9.66
N VAL A 185 4.28 -11.79 -8.89
CA VAL A 185 4.01 -11.64 -7.45
C VAL A 185 5.29 -11.34 -6.67
N ASP A 186 6.42 -11.96 -7.00
CA ASP A 186 7.71 -11.63 -6.37
C ASP A 186 8.09 -10.15 -6.61
N HIS A 187 7.93 -9.66 -7.84
CA HIS A 187 8.08 -8.23 -8.15
C HIS A 187 7.09 -7.36 -7.36
N CYS A 188 5.83 -7.78 -7.22
CA CYS A 188 4.83 -7.06 -6.44
C CYS A 188 5.23 -6.94 -4.97
N ILE A 189 5.72 -8.02 -4.36
CA ILE A 189 6.17 -8.03 -2.97
C ILE A 189 7.33 -7.06 -2.78
N GLU A 190 8.30 -7.08 -3.69
CA GLU A 190 9.45 -6.18 -3.63
C GLU A 190 9.05 -4.71 -3.79
N TYR A 191 8.14 -4.41 -4.72
CA TYR A 191 7.63 -3.04 -4.90
C TYR A 191 6.90 -2.53 -3.65
N ILE A 192 6.06 -3.36 -3.03
CA ILE A 192 5.37 -2.99 -1.78
C ILE A 192 6.37 -2.76 -0.65
N ARG A 193 7.38 -3.64 -0.51
CA ARG A 193 8.43 -3.50 0.52
C ARG A 193 9.18 -2.17 0.37
N GLU A 194 9.65 -1.87 -0.84
CA GLU A 194 10.34 -0.61 -1.14
C GLU A 194 9.42 0.61 -0.93
N SER A 195 8.14 0.52 -1.31
CA SER A 195 7.16 1.58 -1.07
C SER A 195 6.96 1.87 0.42
N LEU A 196 6.89 0.85 1.27
CA LEU A 196 6.74 1.00 2.73
C LEU A 196 8.00 1.59 3.37
N MET A 197 9.19 1.24 2.88
CA MET A 197 10.46 1.77 3.37
C MET A 197 10.74 3.19 2.87
N CYS A 198 10.26 3.53 1.68
CA CYS A 198 10.42 4.87 1.09
C CYS A 198 9.62 5.94 1.84
N GLN A 199 8.42 5.60 2.32
CA GLN A 199 7.54 6.49 3.08
C GLN A 199 7.10 5.80 4.38
N PRO A 200 8.00 5.70 5.38
CA PRO A 200 7.72 4.93 6.59
C PRO A 200 6.67 5.63 7.46
N ASP A 201 5.74 4.82 7.98
CA ASP A 201 4.80 5.24 9.01
C ASP A 201 5.44 5.04 10.39
N LEU A 202 5.59 6.13 11.15
CA LEU A 202 6.35 6.17 12.40
C LEU A 202 5.55 6.13 13.73
N PRO A 203 4.21 6.21 13.78
CA PRO A 203 3.47 5.96 15.01
C PRO A 203 3.76 4.57 15.59
N MET A 204 3.76 4.48 16.92
CA MET A 204 4.18 3.28 17.63
C MET A 204 3.10 2.20 17.63
N VAL A 205 3.44 0.98 17.22
CA VAL A 205 2.62 -0.20 17.49
C VAL A 205 2.98 -0.73 18.86
N THR A 206 2.00 -0.86 19.76
CA THR A 206 2.20 -1.39 21.12
C THR A 206 1.93 -2.89 21.17
N PHE A 207 2.05 -3.49 22.34
CA PHE A 207 1.77 -4.91 22.55
C PHE A 207 0.72 -5.11 23.65
N ARG A 208 -0.08 -6.16 23.50
CA ARG A 208 -1.04 -6.61 24.53
C ARG A 208 -0.95 -8.12 24.73
N TRP A 209 -1.41 -8.58 25.90
CA TRP A 209 -1.55 -10.00 26.18
C TRP A 209 -2.83 -10.56 25.57
N ILE A 210 -2.73 -11.74 24.95
CA ILE A 210 -3.86 -12.54 24.48
C ILE A 210 -3.68 -13.99 24.93
N ASN A 211 -4.79 -14.73 25.02
CA ASN A 211 -4.82 -16.18 25.24
C ASN A 211 -5.81 -16.82 24.25
N ASN A 212 -5.89 -18.15 24.22
CA ASN A 212 -6.88 -18.89 23.44
C ASN A 212 -6.88 -18.51 21.94
N THR A 213 -5.72 -18.64 21.30
CA THR A 213 -5.50 -18.29 19.89
C THR A 213 -5.50 -19.54 19.02
N ALA A 214 -5.54 -19.38 17.69
CA ALA A 214 -5.44 -20.50 16.75
C ALA A 214 -4.10 -21.27 16.85
N GLN A 215 -3.05 -20.63 17.38
CA GLN A 215 -1.74 -21.25 17.59
C GLN A 215 -1.57 -21.78 19.03
N HIS A 216 -2.36 -21.29 19.99
CA HIS A 216 -2.24 -21.59 21.41
C HIS A 216 -3.63 -21.73 22.06
N GLU A 217 -4.14 -22.96 22.11
CA GLU A 217 -5.48 -23.27 22.61
C GLU A 217 -5.59 -23.30 24.15
N ASP A 218 -4.46 -23.41 24.87
CA ASP A 218 -4.45 -23.37 26.33
C ASP A 218 -4.81 -21.97 26.84
N LYS A 219 -5.95 -21.87 27.53
CA LYS A 219 -6.48 -20.60 28.05
C LYS A 219 -5.70 -20.07 29.25
N SER A 220 -4.86 -20.89 29.87
CA SER A 220 -4.02 -20.52 31.01
C SER A 220 -2.72 -19.83 30.59
N GLU A 221 -2.34 -19.93 29.32
CA GLU A 221 -1.13 -19.34 28.78
C GLU A 221 -1.41 -18.01 28.06
N PHE A 222 -0.50 -17.05 28.21
CA PHE A 222 -0.61 -15.72 27.62
C PHE A 222 0.55 -15.42 26.69
N TYR A 223 0.25 -14.76 25.58
CA TYR A 223 1.19 -14.45 24.52
C TYR A 223 1.10 -12.96 24.17
N PRO A 224 2.23 -12.27 23.92
CA PRO A 224 2.20 -10.91 23.45
C PRO A 224 1.81 -10.90 21.96
N THR A 225 0.94 -9.97 21.58
CA THR A 225 0.59 -9.69 20.19
C THR A 225 0.67 -8.20 19.92
N SER A 226 0.90 -7.82 18.66
CA SER A 226 0.87 -6.41 18.26
C SER A 226 -0.53 -5.83 18.45
N PHE A 227 -0.57 -4.59 18.89
CA PHE A 227 -1.79 -3.84 19.12
C PHE A 227 -1.59 -2.40 18.69
N ASP A 228 -2.06 -2.12 17.48
CA ASP A 228 -1.98 -0.80 16.89
C ASP A 228 -3.22 0.02 17.30
N VAL A 229 -2.97 1.00 18.16
CA VAL A 229 -3.94 2.00 18.61
C VAL A 229 -3.35 3.39 18.50
N SER A 230 -2.37 3.57 17.62
CA SER A 230 -1.81 4.89 17.40
C SER A 230 -2.68 5.71 16.45
N MET A 231 -2.48 7.03 16.49
CA MET A 231 -2.99 7.93 15.46
C MET A 231 -1.94 8.01 14.36
N HIS A 232 -2.37 7.90 13.11
CA HIS A 232 -1.50 7.93 11.94
C HIS A 232 -1.82 9.14 11.09
N MET A 233 -0.79 9.72 10.47
CA MET A 233 -0.96 10.76 9.46
C MET A 233 -1.23 10.09 8.11
N CYS A 234 -2.48 10.11 7.68
CA CYS A 234 -2.97 9.40 6.51
C CYS A 234 -3.28 10.37 5.37
N ALA A 235 -3.04 9.95 4.14
CA ALA A 235 -3.68 10.60 3.00
C ALA A 235 -5.20 10.40 3.11
N ASN A 236 -5.97 11.47 2.93
CA ASN A 236 -7.41 11.39 2.74
C ASN A 236 -7.66 10.71 1.38
N TRP A 237 -8.04 9.44 1.45
CA TRP A 237 -8.13 8.59 0.27
C TRP A 237 -9.20 9.05 -0.72
N GLU A 238 -10.32 9.59 -0.22
CA GLU A 238 -11.41 10.07 -1.06
C GLU A 238 -10.97 11.28 -1.90
N ALA A 239 -10.29 12.25 -1.29
CA ALA A 239 -9.76 13.42 -1.98
C ALA A 239 -8.75 13.03 -3.06
N LEU A 240 -7.79 12.15 -2.72
CA LEU A 240 -6.78 11.67 -3.66
C LEU A 240 -7.44 10.89 -4.82
N ASN A 241 -8.38 10.01 -4.49
CA ASN A 241 -9.05 9.18 -5.49
C ASN A 241 -9.97 9.98 -6.41
N SER A 242 -10.62 11.03 -5.89
CA SER A 242 -11.40 11.98 -6.69
C SER A 242 -10.50 12.77 -7.63
N TRP A 243 -9.38 13.30 -7.13
CA TRP A 243 -8.40 14.04 -7.93
C TRP A 243 -7.83 13.18 -9.07
N SER A 244 -7.50 11.93 -8.78
CA SER A 244 -7.01 10.97 -9.76
C SER A 244 -8.09 10.62 -10.79
N GLY A 245 -9.33 10.42 -10.34
CA GLY A 245 -10.48 10.12 -11.20
C GLY A 245 -10.77 11.20 -12.24
N GLN A 246 -10.55 12.48 -11.92
CA GLN A 246 -10.69 13.59 -12.87
C GLN A 246 -9.66 13.53 -14.02
N ARG A 247 -8.54 12.84 -13.81
CA ARG A 247 -7.42 12.72 -14.76
C ARG A 247 -7.31 11.34 -15.38
N MET A 248 -8.20 10.42 -14.99
CA MET A 248 -8.10 9.02 -15.33
C MET A 248 -8.08 8.78 -16.84
N PHE A 249 -7.24 7.85 -17.25
CA PHE A 249 -7.15 7.33 -18.61
C PHE A 249 -7.36 5.81 -18.60
N ASN A 250 -8.30 5.35 -19.42
CA ASN A 250 -8.50 3.93 -19.63
C ASN A 250 -7.46 3.41 -20.64
N LEU A 251 -6.43 2.69 -20.17
CA LEU A 251 -5.37 2.11 -21.02
C LEU A 251 -5.88 1.18 -22.12
N PHE A 252 -7.10 0.66 -22.02
CA PHE A 252 -7.73 -0.13 -23.10
C PHE A 252 -8.19 0.71 -24.29
N GLN A 253 -8.26 2.05 -24.17
CA GLN A 253 -8.52 2.97 -25.28
C GLN A 253 -7.26 3.20 -26.11
N VAL A 254 -6.66 2.11 -26.59
CA VAL A 254 -5.37 2.08 -27.31
C VAL A 254 -5.34 2.89 -28.60
N ASP A 255 -6.51 3.23 -29.16
CA ASP A 255 -6.63 4.06 -30.36
C ASP A 255 -6.39 5.55 -30.09
N LEU A 256 -6.44 5.96 -28.83
CA LEU A 256 -6.11 7.31 -28.36
C LEU A 256 -4.63 7.47 -28.01
N LEU A 257 -3.83 6.39 -28.08
CA LEU A 257 -2.42 6.38 -27.73
C LEU A 257 -1.54 6.35 -28.98
N GLN A 258 -0.36 6.96 -28.88
CA GLN A 258 0.68 6.80 -29.87
C GLN A 258 1.17 5.36 -29.86
N ARG A 259 1.00 4.69 -30.99
CA ARG A 259 1.54 3.35 -31.18
C ARG A 259 2.97 3.46 -31.73
N PRO A 260 3.89 2.57 -31.30
CA PRO A 260 5.16 2.41 -31.99
C PRO A 260 4.89 2.18 -33.48
N LYS A 261 5.65 2.83 -34.37
CA LYS A 261 5.63 2.48 -35.79
C LYS A 261 6.02 0.99 -35.92
N PRO A 262 5.49 0.23 -36.89
CA PRO A 262 5.82 -1.19 -37.08
C PRO A 262 7.30 -1.51 -37.40
N GLU A 263 8.22 -0.57 -37.21
CA GLU A 263 9.62 -0.70 -37.55
C GLU A 263 10.43 -1.09 -36.31
N GLY A 264 10.71 -2.39 -36.20
CA GLY A 264 11.79 -2.92 -35.38
C GLY A 264 11.49 -2.99 -33.88
N ARG A 265 11.80 -4.16 -33.31
CA ARG A 265 11.91 -4.49 -31.88
C ARG A 265 12.08 -3.26 -30.94
N LEU A 266 11.22 -3.17 -29.92
CA LEU A 266 11.34 -2.18 -28.84
C LEU A 266 12.77 -2.22 -28.24
N PRO A 267 13.42 -1.07 -28.00
CA PRO A 267 14.67 -1.05 -27.25
C PRO A 267 14.41 -1.57 -25.83
N GLY A 268 15.13 -2.62 -25.43
CA GLY A 268 15.04 -3.19 -24.08
C GLY A 268 14.31 -4.53 -23.95
N SER A 269 13.79 -5.13 -25.03
CA SER A 269 13.43 -6.56 -25.00
C SER A 269 14.70 -7.40 -25.10
N ALA A 270 15.45 -7.48 -24.01
CA ALA A 270 16.43 -8.53 -23.83
C ALA A 270 15.66 -9.85 -23.64
N ASP A 271 16.06 -10.86 -24.40
CA ASP A 271 15.65 -12.24 -24.17
C ASP A 271 16.28 -12.72 -22.85
N GLU A 272 15.50 -12.84 -21.77
CA GLU A 272 15.80 -13.66 -20.57
C GLU A 272 14.53 -13.99 -19.76
#